data_AF-A0A2B7VM09-F1
#
_entry.id   AF-A0A2B7VM09-F1
#
_cell.length_a   1.000
_cell.length_b   1.000
_cell.length_c   1.000
_cell.angle_alpha   90.00
_cell.angle_beta   90.00
_cell.angle_gamma   90.00
#
_symmetry.space_group_name_H-M   'P 1'
#
loop_
_entity.id
_entity.type
_entity.pdbx_description
1 polymer ?
#
loop_
_entity_poly.entity_id
_entity_poly.type
_entity_poly.pdbx_seq_one_letter_code
_entity_poly.pdbx_strand_id
1 'polypeptide(L)'
;MHLVLKVIPKKWLITLALLVMGLFSFLLLGVMSIFIAAMGGESGTDAGDITYTGEGQVMNVSPEVLKWEPTIRKHAKAFGVEPFVALMLAQMMQESGGRGSDPMQSSEGAFNTKYCKSPNCITDPDYSIWAGVQEFKHAIERAGVTSPGDMDHIKTALQAYNCATRS
;
A
#
# COMPACT_ATOMS: atom_id res chain seq x y z
N MET A 1 -25.54 -3.79 -52.39
CA MET A 1 -25.81 -4.13 -50.97
C MET A 1 -26.99 -3.35 -50.34
N HIS A 2 -27.76 -2.55 -51.09
CA HIS A 2 -28.84 -1.73 -50.53
C HIS A 2 -30.24 -2.39 -50.55
N LEU A 3 -30.37 -3.62 -51.08
CA LEU A 3 -31.64 -4.35 -51.18
C LEU A 3 -31.92 -5.34 -50.03
N VAL A 4 -30.88 -5.89 -49.39
CA VAL A 4 -31.03 -6.96 -48.38
C VAL A 4 -31.64 -6.42 -47.07
N LEU A 5 -31.39 -5.14 -46.77
CA LEU A 5 -31.89 -4.45 -45.57
C LEU A 5 -33.39 -4.11 -45.62
N LYS A 6 -34.06 -4.25 -46.77
CA LYS A 6 -35.48 -3.87 -46.93
C LYS A 6 -36.46 -5.03 -46.66
N VAL A 7 -35.95 -6.26 -46.55
CA VAL A 7 -36.76 -7.48 -46.38
C VAL A 7 -36.76 -7.96 -44.92
N ILE A 8 -35.74 -7.62 -44.14
CA ILE A 8 -35.60 -8.08 -42.76
C ILE A 8 -36.33 -7.10 -41.83
N PRO A 9 -37.28 -7.56 -40.99
CA PRO A 9 -38.00 -6.68 -40.08
C PRO A 9 -37.03 -6.04 -39.08
N LYS A 10 -37.17 -4.74 -38.82
CA LYS A 10 -36.27 -3.97 -37.92
C LYS A 10 -36.06 -4.63 -36.54
N LYS A 11 -37.08 -5.30 -36.00
CA LYS A 11 -37.00 -6.07 -34.74
C LYS A 11 -35.98 -7.23 -34.78
N TRP A 12 -35.83 -7.89 -35.92
CA TRP A 12 -34.86 -8.97 -36.12
C TRP A 12 -33.44 -8.45 -36.30
N LEU A 13 -33.27 -7.25 -36.88
CA LEU A 13 -31.97 -6.58 -36.96
C LEU A 13 -31.48 -6.14 -35.57
N ILE A 14 -32.39 -5.63 -34.72
CA ILE A 14 -32.07 -5.24 -33.34
C ILE A 14 -31.71 -6.47 -32.49
N THR A 15 -32.49 -7.56 -32.58
CA THR A 15 -32.17 -8.79 -31.83
C THR A 15 -30.86 -9.42 -32.29
N LEU A 16 -30.58 -9.42 -33.60
CA LEU A 16 -29.29 -9.89 -34.13
C LEU A 16 -28.12 -9.03 -33.63
N ALA A 17 -28.27 -7.70 -33.63
CA ALA A 17 -27.24 -6.80 -33.12
C ALA A 17 -26.97 -7.02 -31.62
N LEU A 18 -28.01 -7.19 -30.79
CA LEU A 18 -27.86 -7.50 -29.37
C LEU A 18 -27.17 -8.85 -29.14
N LEU A 19 -27.48 -9.86 -29.95
CA LEU A 19 -26.87 -11.19 -29.85
C LEU A 19 -25.38 -11.14 -30.22
N VAL A 20 -25.03 -10.41 -31.29
CA VAL A 20 -23.63 -10.21 -31.70
C VAL A 20 -22.84 -9.41 -30.66
N MET A 21 -23.42 -8.35 -30.08
CA MET A 21 -22.77 -7.60 -29.00
C MET A 21 -22.58 -8.43 -27.74
N GLY A 22 -23.56 -9.26 -27.38
CA GLY A 22 -23.46 -10.19 -26.25
C GLY A 22 -22.35 -11.23 -26.45
N LEU A 23 -22.29 -11.85 -27.64
CA LEU A 23 -21.23 -12.79 -28.00
C LEU A 23 -19.83 -12.14 -27.98
N PHE A 24 -19.72 -10.91 -28.46
CA PHE A 24 -18.47 -10.15 -28.44
C PHE A 24 -18.04 -9.81 -27.00
N SER A 25 -18.97 -9.40 -26.14
CA SER A 25 -18.69 -9.16 -24.72
C SER A 25 -18.24 -10.43 -24.00
N PHE A 26 -18.85 -11.57 -24.30
CA PHE A 26 -18.47 -12.88 -23.73
C PHE A 26 -17.07 -13.32 -24.19
N LEU A 27 -16.73 -13.06 -25.46
CA LEU A 27 -15.40 -13.31 -26.01
C LEU A 27 -14.33 -12.47 -25.29
N LEU A 28 -14.60 -11.18 -25.06
CA LEU A 28 -13.66 -10.28 -24.36
C LEU A 28 -13.41 -10.72 -22.91
N LEU A 29 -14.45 -11.14 -22.19
CA LEU A 29 -14.33 -11.67 -20.83
C LEU A 29 -13.51 -12.98 -20.79
N GLY A 30 -13.75 -13.87 -21.75
CA GLY A 30 -12.99 -15.12 -21.89
C GLY A 30 -11.50 -14.88 -22.14
N VAL A 31 -11.17 -13.95 -23.04
CA VAL A 31 -9.77 -13.59 -23.33
C VAL A 31 -9.10 -12.95 -22.11
N MET A 32 -9.78 -12.07 -21.37
CA MET A 32 -9.24 -11.51 -20.12
C MET A 32 -8.92 -12.58 -19.07
N SER A 33 -9.79 -13.60 -18.96
CA SER A 33 -9.60 -14.70 -18.01
C SER A 33 -8.34 -15.51 -18.32
N ILE A 34 -8.02 -15.68 -19.62
CA ILE A 34 -6.80 -16.35 -20.08
C ILE A 34 -5.56 -15.49 -19.82
N PHE A 35 -5.64 -14.16 -19.97
CA PHE A 35 -4.54 -13.25 -19.61
C PHE A 35 -4.23 -13.25 -18.11
N ILE A 36 -5.25 -13.27 -17.25
CA ILE A 36 -5.09 -13.39 -15.79
C ILE A 36 -4.47 -14.74 -15.41
N ALA A 37 -4.83 -15.83 -16.09
CA ALA A 37 -4.26 -17.15 -15.82
C ALA A 37 -2.82 -17.31 -16.37
N ALA A 38 -2.50 -16.69 -17.51
CA ALA A 38 -1.21 -16.78 -18.19
C ALA A 38 -0.15 -15.85 -17.60
N MET A 39 -0.55 -14.67 -17.09
CA MET A 39 0.25 -13.89 -16.15
C MET A 39 0.08 -14.53 -14.77
N GLY A 40 0.75 -15.66 -14.55
CA GLY A 40 0.79 -16.43 -13.29
C GLY A 40 -0.10 -15.90 -12.18
N GLY A 41 -1.21 -16.61 -11.93
CA GLY A 41 -2.12 -16.36 -10.83
C GLY A 41 -1.47 -16.59 -9.46
N GLU A 42 -0.46 -15.80 -9.12
CA GLU A 42 -0.34 -15.23 -7.79
C GLU A 42 -1.25 -14.01 -7.78
N SER A 43 -2.57 -14.27 -7.67
CA SER A 43 -3.40 -13.40 -6.84
C SER A 43 -3.00 -13.64 -5.38
N GLY A 44 -1.73 -13.40 -5.08
CA GLY A 44 -1.34 -12.94 -3.78
C GLY A 44 -2.03 -11.60 -3.64
N THR A 45 -3.16 -11.59 -2.95
CA THR A 45 -3.41 -10.52 -2.01
C THR A 45 -2.27 -10.53 -0.99
N ASP A 46 -1.06 -10.14 -1.44
CA ASP A 46 0.06 -9.74 -0.60
C ASP A 46 -0.10 -8.26 -0.21
N ALA A 47 -1.36 -7.78 -0.13
CA ALA A 47 -1.69 -6.89 0.96
C ALA A 47 -1.58 -7.73 2.22
N GLY A 48 -0.35 -7.89 2.73
CA GLY A 48 -0.03 -8.71 3.88
C GLY A 48 -1.11 -8.50 4.94
N ASP A 49 -1.84 -9.56 5.23
CA ASP A 49 -2.76 -9.59 6.35
C ASP A 49 -1.92 -9.20 7.58
N ILE A 50 -2.15 -7.99 8.08
CA ILE A 50 -1.53 -7.51 9.31
C ILE A 50 -2.26 -8.24 10.44
N THR A 51 -1.92 -9.51 10.64
CA THR A 51 -2.39 -10.27 11.80
C THR A 51 -1.48 -9.91 12.98
N TYR A 52 -1.91 -8.93 13.78
CA TYR A 52 -1.24 -8.57 15.03
C TYR A 52 -1.63 -9.59 16.12
N THR A 53 -0.76 -10.57 16.41
CA THR A 53 -1.05 -11.60 17.44
C THR A 53 -0.76 -11.15 18.87
N GLY A 54 -0.48 -9.87 19.14
CA GLY A 54 -0.22 -9.37 20.50
C GLY A 54 1.12 -9.80 21.10
N GLU A 55 1.84 -10.73 20.47
CA GLU A 55 3.09 -11.31 20.96
C GLU A 55 4.29 -10.99 20.06
N GLY A 56 4.42 -9.74 19.58
CA GLY A 56 5.66 -9.27 18.95
C GLY A 56 6.20 -10.10 17.78
N GLN A 57 5.38 -10.98 17.18
CA GLN A 57 5.83 -11.84 16.11
C GLN A 57 5.92 -11.03 14.83
N VAL A 58 7.16 -10.98 14.37
CA VAL A 58 7.66 -10.25 13.22
C VAL A 58 6.87 -10.64 11.98
N MET A 59 6.20 -9.66 11.39
CA MET A 59 5.58 -9.81 10.07
C MET A 59 6.62 -10.29 9.05
N ASN A 60 6.19 -10.91 7.95
CA ASN A 60 7.05 -11.36 6.85
C ASN A 60 7.73 -10.18 6.11
N VAL A 61 8.58 -9.41 6.80
CA VAL A 61 9.39 -8.32 6.27
C VAL A 61 10.74 -8.85 5.82
N SER A 62 11.33 -8.24 4.79
CA SER A 62 12.60 -8.76 4.25
C SER A 62 13.76 -8.55 5.22
N PRO A 63 14.86 -9.32 5.07
CA PRO A 63 16.08 -9.09 5.84
C PRO A 63 16.60 -7.65 5.77
N GLU A 64 16.42 -6.96 4.63
CA GLU A 64 16.79 -5.55 4.45
C GLU A 64 16.03 -4.60 5.36
N VAL A 65 14.79 -4.93 5.73
CA VAL A 65 13.99 -4.17 6.69
C VAL A 65 14.32 -4.61 8.11
N LEU A 66 14.46 -5.92 8.35
CA LEU A 66 14.72 -6.47 9.69
C LEU A 66 15.99 -5.92 10.34
N LYS A 67 17.02 -5.61 9.56
CA LYS A 67 18.25 -5.00 10.09
C LYS A 67 18.00 -3.68 10.82
N TRP A 68 16.88 -3.00 10.54
CA TRP A 68 16.51 -1.72 11.15
C TRP A 68 15.68 -1.88 12.42
N GLU A 69 15.23 -3.08 12.76
CA GLU A 69 14.44 -3.35 13.97
C GLU A 69 15.07 -2.77 15.24
N PRO A 70 16.39 -2.92 15.50
CA PRO A 70 16.99 -2.35 16.71
C PRO A 70 16.91 -0.82 16.75
N THR A 71 17.09 -0.17 15.60
CA THR A 71 17.04 1.29 15.47
C THR A 71 15.63 1.83 15.59
N ILE A 72 14.66 1.16 14.94
CA ILE A 72 13.23 1.49 15.08
C ILE A 72 12.81 1.33 16.55
N ARG A 73 13.15 0.21 17.20
CA ARG A 73 12.82 -0.04 18.61
C ARG A 73 13.42 1.01 19.53
N LYS A 74 14.68 1.39 19.32
CA LYS A 74 15.35 2.45 20.09
C LYS A 74 14.53 3.75 20.06
N HIS A 75 14.16 4.22 18.87
CA HIS A 75 13.40 5.47 18.71
C HIS A 75 11.94 5.33 19.15
N ALA A 76 11.30 4.18 18.86
CA ALA A 76 9.94 3.87 19.30
C ALA A 76 9.81 3.89 20.82
N LYS A 77 10.79 3.31 21.54
CA LYS A 77 10.86 3.37 22.99
C LYS A 77 11.03 4.79 23.50
N ALA A 78 11.91 5.58 22.87
CA ALA A 78 12.11 6.98 23.25
C ALA A 78 10.84 7.83 23.08
N PHE A 79 9.99 7.49 22.11
CA PHE A 79 8.75 8.21 21.83
C PHE A 79 7.48 7.58 22.43
N GLY A 80 7.61 6.47 23.17
CA GLY A 80 6.49 5.80 23.85
C GLY A 80 5.58 4.97 22.94
N VAL A 81 6.07 4.58 21.76
CA VAL A 81 5.31 3.82 20.73
C VAL A 81 5.93 2.44 20.45
N GLU A 82 6.70 1.89 21.39
CA GLU A 82 7.35 0.57 21.27
C GLU A 82 6.40 -0.58 20.87
N PRO A 83 5.14 -0.67 21.34
CA PRO A 83 4.22 -1.73 20.93
C PRO A 83 3.94 -1.80 19.41
N PHE A 84 4.23 -0.72 18.68
CA PHE A 84 3.97 -0.58 17.25
C PHE A 84 5.20 -0.87 16.36
N VAL A 85 6.32 -1.36 16.91
CA VAL A 85 7.56 -1.65 16.15
C VAL A 85 7.30 -2.54 14.92
N ALA A 86 6.48 -3.58 15.06
CA ALA A 86 6.13 -4.46 13.94
C ALA A 86 5.41 -3.70 12.80
N LEU A 87 4.51 -2.76 13.13
CA LEU A 87 3.84 -1.93 12.13
C LEU A 87 4.80 -0.95 11.47
N MET A 88 5.75 -0.38 12.21
CA MET A 88 6.76 0.51 11.63
C MET A 88 7.73 -0.22 10.69
N LEU A 89 8.08 -1.48 10.99
CA LEU A 89 8.82 -2.34 10.06
C LEU A 89 8.01 -2.60 8.78
N ALA A 90 6.73 -2.90 8.92
CA ALA A 90 5.82 -3.05 7.79
C ALA A 90 5.76 -1.78 6.93
N GLN A 91 5.66 -0.61 7.58
CA GLN A 91 5.67 0.68 6.91
C GLN A 91 6.97 0.89 6.15
N MET A 92 8.13 0.68 6.79
CA MET A 92 9.42 0.79 6.13
C MET A 92 9.56 -0.14 4.91
N MET A 93 8.99 -1.34 4.98
CA MET A 93 8.93 -2.26 3.86
C MET A 93 8.17 -1.66 2.67
N GLN A 94 7.02 -1.01 2.92
CA GLN A 94 6.23 -0.35 1.88
C GLN A 94 6.89 0.92 1.35
N GLU A 95 7.59 1.68 2.19
CA GLU A 95 8.21 2.96 1.82
C GLU A 95 9.46 2.77 0.93
N SER A 96 10.37 1.89 1.33
CA SER A 96 11.66 1.71 0.65
C SER A 96 12.14 0.26 0.56
N GLY A 97 11.48 -0.67 1.26
CA GLY A 97 12.04 -1.99 1.51
C GLY A 97 13.28 -1.96 2.41
N GLY A 98 13.46 -0.93 3.25
CA GLY A 98 14.64 -0.76 4.11
C GLY A 98 15.91 -0.34 3.36
N ARG A 99 15.76 0.22 2.16
CA ARG A 99 16.86 0.59 1.24
C ARG A 99 17.12 2.09 1.24
N GLY A 100 18.28 2.47 0.71
CA GLY A 100 18.69 3.87 0.58
C GLY A 100 19.11 4.51 1.91
N SER A 101 19.30 5.83 1.86
CA SER A 101 19.65 6.63 3.03
C SER A 101 18.44 7.19 3.78
N ASP A 102 17.26 7.13 3.17
CA ASP A 102 15.98 7.52 3.75
C ASP A 102 15.01 6.31 3.81
N PRO A 103 15.31 5.29 4.63
CA PRO A 103 14.54 4.04 4.65
C PRO A 103 13.08 4.21 5.09
N MET A 104 12.74 5.24 5.87
CA MET A 104 11.34 5.54 6.24
C MET A 104 10.67 6.57 5.32
N GLN A 105 11.36 7.02 4.25
CA GLN A 105 10.90 8.09 3.34
C GLN A 105 10.35 9.30 4.09
N SER A 106 11.12 9.78 5.07
CA SER A 106 10.71 10.87 5.96
C SER A 106 11.26 12.24 5.54
N SER A 107 11.94 12.33 4.39
CA SER A 107 12.54 13.58 3.91
C SER A 107 11.54 14.73 3.76
N GLU A 108 10.34 14.47 3.25
CA GLU A 108 9.33 15.53 3.01
C GLU A 108 8.49 15.82 4.27
N GLY A 109 8.64 15.01 5.32
CA GLY A 109 7.88 15.12 6.56
C GLY A 109 8.05 16.44 7.31
N ALA A 110 7.09 16.74 8.19
CA ALA A 110 7.11 17.86 9.11
C ALA A 110 8.26 17.76 10.12
N PHE A 111 8.55 16.55 10.62
CA PHE A 111 9.60 16.32 11.62
C PHE A 111 11.02 16.30 11.04
N ASN A 112 11.18 16.32 9.70
CA ASN A 112 12.48 16.59 9.11
C ASN A 112 12.82 18.09 9.22
N THR A 113 13.70 18.42 10.16
CA THR A 113 14.21 19.78 10.39
C THR A 113 15.67 19.98 9.98
N LYS A 114 16.35 18.92 9.54
CA LYS A 114 17.80 18.90 9.27
C LYS A 114 18.13 18.88 7.77
N TYR A 115 17.40 18.10 6.99
CA TYR A 115 17.64 17.92 5.55
C TYR A 115 16.61 18.67 4.71
N CYS A 116 16.84 18.80 3.41
CA CYS A 116 15.85 19.42 2.53
C CYS A 116 14.57 18.59 2.45
N LYS A 117 13.45 19.25 2.15
CA LYS A 117 12.13 18.63 2.02
C LYS A 117 11.87 18.24 0.58
N SER A 118 12.67 17.32 0.10
CA SER A 118 12.50 16.71 -1.22
C SER A 118 12.72 15.21 -1.10
N PRO A 119 12.11 14.40 -1.99
CA PRO A 119 12.23 12.95 -1.91
C PRO A 119 13.69 12.51 -1.81
N ASN A 120 14.00 11.59 -0.88
CA ASN A 120 15.33 11.02 -0.66
C ASN A 120 16.45 12.03 -0.29
N CYS A 121 16.12 13.17 0.30
CA CYS A 121 17.11 14.17 0.69
C CYS A 121 17.86 13.83 1.99
N ILE A 122 17.26 13.02 2.87
CA ILE A 122 17.94 12.53 4.07
C ILE A 122 19.07 11.58 3.67
N THR A 123 20.30 11.90 4.12
CA THR A 123 21.50 11.08 3.88
C THR A 123 21.93 10.24 5.10
N ASP A 124 21.20 10.36 6.21
CA ASP A 124 21.46 9.68 7.48
C ASP A 124 20.28 8.75 7.83
N PRO A 125 20.45 7.42 7.70
CA PRO A 125 19.39 6.46 7.97
C PRO A 125 18.85 6.47 9.41
N ASP A 126 19.71 6.70 10.42
CA ASP A 126 19.24 6.75 11.82
C ASP A 126 18.33 7.96 12.01
N TYR A 127 18.66 9.09 11.38
CA TYR A 127 17.82 10.28 11.37
C TYR A 127 16.53 10.09 10.58
N SER A 128 16.57 9.42 9.42
CA SER A 128 15.36 9.06 8.67
C SER A 128 14.38 8.27 9.53
N ILE A 129 14.90 7.28 10.28
CA ILE A 129 14.10 6.47 11.18
C ILE A 129 13.58 7.33 12.34
N TRP A 130 14.42 8.14 12.96
CA TRP A 130 14.00 9.05 14.05
C TRP A 130 12.83 9.96 13.61
N ALA A 131 12.93 10.60 12.45
CA ALA A 131 11.89 11.45 11.91
C ALA A 131 10.63 10.64 11.56
N GLY A 132 10.80 9.48 10.91
CA GLY A 132 9.70 8.57 10.56
C GLY A 132 8.94 8.05 11.78
N VAL A 133 9.61 7.71 12.89
CA VAL A 133 8.90 7.29 14.11
C VAL A 133 8.07 8.44 14.70
N GLN A 134 8.52 9.68 14.61
CA GLN A 134 7.72 10.83 15.05
C GLN A 134 6.50 11.09 14.16
N GLU A 135 6.66 10.99 12.83
CA GLU A 135 5.54 11.06 11.89
C GLU A 135 4.52 9.95 12.19
N PHE A 136 4.99 8.72 12.42
CA PHE A 136 4.15 7.59 12.78
C PHE A 136 3.39 7.84 14.08
N LYS A 137 4.08 8.29 15.12
CA LYS A 137 3.47 8.67 16.40
C LYS A 137 2.39 9.73 16.19
N HIS A 138 2.69 10.79 15.44
CA HIS A 138 1.74 11.87 15.18
C HIS A 138 0.50 11.35 14.44
N ALA A 139 0.69 10.45 13.48
CA ALA A 139 -0.39 9.85 12.72
C ALA A 139 -1.31 8.98 13.58
N ILE A 140 -0.76 8.11 14.45
CA ILE A 140 -1.57 7.26 15.34
C ILE A 140 -2.29 8.08 16.41
N GLU A 141 -1.69 9.15 16.93
CA GLU A 141 -2.33 10.06 17.88
C GLU A 141 -3.51 10.80 17.23
N ARG A 142 -3.32 11.28 16.00
CA ARG A 142 -4.39 11.97 15.24
C ARG A 142 -5.53 11.05 14.85
N ALA A 143 -5.22 9.79 14.54
CA ALA A 143 -6.22 8.80 14.22
C ALA A 143 -6.93 8.24 15.48
N GLY A 144 -6.42 8.51 16.68
CA GLY A 144 -7.03 8.01 17.91
C GLY A 144 -6.76 6.53 18.18
N VAL A 145 -5.64 5.98 17.68
CA VAL A 145 -5.26 4.58 17.88
C VAL A 145 -5.02 4.31 19.36
N THR A 146 -5.78 3.37 19.92
CA THR A 146 -5.71 3.04 21.36
C THR A 146 -4.77 1.87 21.66
N SER A 147 -4.58 0.98 20.70
CA SER A 147 -3.70 -0.18 20.81
C SER A 147 -3.25 -0.66 19.43
N PRO A 148 -2.19 -1.48 19.35
CA PRO A 148 -1.78 -2.09 18.08
C PRO A 148 -2.80 -3.04 17.44
N GLY A 149 -3.85 -3.44 18.17
CA GLY A 149 -4.98 -4.21 17.63
C GLY A 149 -6.14 -3.34 17.12
N ASP A 150 -6.03 -2.02 17.21
CA ASP A 150 -7.05 -1.05 16.78
C ASP A 150 -6.99 -0.83 15.27
N MET A 151 -7.32 -1.88 14.52
CA MET A 151 -7.08 -1.96 13.07
C MET A 151 -7.82 -0.88 12.28
N ASP A 152 -8.96 -0.40 12.76
CA ASP A 152 -9.75 0.62 12.08
C ASP A 152 -9.03 1.97 12.11
N HIS A 153 -8.56 2.40 13.29
CA HIS A 153 -7.80 3.65 13.41
C HIS A 153 -6.38 3.52 12.83
N ILE A 154 -5.76 2.33 12.88
CA ILE A 154 -4.44 2.10 12.28
C ILE A 154 -4.48 2.35 10.78
N LYS A 155 -5.52 1.90 10.06
CA LYS A 155 -5.66 2.18 8.62
C LYS A 155 -5.69 3.68 8.34
N THR A 156 -6.43 4.44 9.15
CA THR A 156 -6.46 5.90 9.05
C THR A 156 -5.10 6.54 9.37
N ALA A 157 -4.39 6.03 10.39
CA ALA A 157 -3.05 6.50 10.73
C ALA A 157 -2.06 6.28 9.59
N LEU A 158 -2.04 5.10 8.96
CA LEU A 158 -1.13 4.82 7.85
C LEU A 158 -1.41 5.73 6.63
N GLN A 159 -2.68 6.04 6.37
CA GLN A 159 -3.05 7.02 5.34
C GLN A 159 -2.55 8.43 5.70
N ALA A 160 -2.72 8.84 6.96
CA ALA A 160 -2.27 10.14 7.44
C ALA A 160 -0.74 10.28 7.37
N TYR A 161 0.01 9.22 7.70
CA TYR A 161 1.47 9.17 7.55
C TYR A 161 1.88 9.43 6.10
N ASN A 162 1.29 8.68 5.15
CA ASN A 162 1.58 8.83 3.73
C ASN A 162 1.31 10.26 3.23
N CYS A 163 0.21 10.87 3.64
CA CYS A 163 -0.06 12.27 3.31
C CYS A 163 0.94 13.23 3.93
N ALA A 164 1.41 13.00 5.16
CA ALA A 164 2.34 13.90 5.84
C ALA A 164 3.77 13.82 5.28
N THR A 165 4.19 12.65 4.80
CA THR A 165 5.54 12.43 4.27
C THR A 165 5.63 12.54 2.75
N ARG A 166 4.55 12.85 2.05
CA ARG A 166 4.51 13.04 0.58
C ARG A 166 3.78 14.32 0.14
N SER A 167 3.57 15.29 1.04
CA SER A 167 2.93 16.59 0.77
C SER A 167 3.93 17.68 0.44
#